data_AF-A0A7X1RPZ6-F1
#
_entry.id   AF-A0A7X1RPZ6-F1
#
_cell.length_a   1.000
_cell.length_b   1.000
_cell.length_c   1.000
_cell.angle_alpha   90.00
_cell.angle_beta   90.00
_cell.angle_gamma   90.00
#
_symmetry.space_group_name_H-M   'P 1'
#
loop_
_entity.id
_entity.type
_entity.pdbx_description
1 polymer ?
#
loop_
_entity_poly.entity_id
_entity_poly.type
_entity_poly.pdbx_seq_one_letter_code
_entity_poly.pdbx_strand_id
1 'polypeptide(L)'
;MRTVFGIDVSKASSEVAILVNGEKIHGYTMLNDAIGFNRLLNDLKTVHNPEIIFEATGVYSRRLRAFLEEYGYAYTQLNPLEAKKQLDSLRVRKTDKIDAEKLAHSQFILNRKPTYAQEEVYQHLRDLSRFYQNLTEDIVRAKNRLHKVLQVTFPELENLLSTPTGEQYWNLVMAFPCKEFVLNLSQNELCKIIRQS
;
A
#
# COMPACT_ATOMS: atom_id res chain seq x y z
N MET A 1 30.94 15.72 -12.02
CA MET A 1 29.72 16.52 -12.22
C MET A 1 28.65 15.90 -11.34
N ARG A 2 28.01 16.68 -10.47
CA ARG A 2 27.00 16.14 -9.54
C ARG A 2 25.64 16.22 -10.22
N THR A 3 24.91 15.11 -10.26
CA THR A 3 23.63 15.01 -10.96
C THR A 3 22.59 14.42 -10.01
N VAL A 4 21.48 15.13 -9.86
CA VAL A 4 20.39 14.72 -8.97
C VAL A 4 19.11 14.53 -9.78
N PHE A 5 18.45 13.42 -9.54
CA PHE A 5 17.14 13.07 -10.06
C PHE A 5 16.12 13.27 -8.93
N GLY A 6 15.30 14.32 -9.04
CA GLY A 6 14.15 14.50 -8.18
C GLY A 6 12.93 13.85 -8.83
N ILE A 7 12.25 12.98 -8.08
CA ILE A 7 11.09 12.26 -8.60
C ILE A 7 9.90 12.51 -7.67
N ASP A 8 8.86 13.15 -8.21
CA ASP A 8 7.57 13.26 -7.54
C ASP A 8 6.66 12.10 -7.97
N VAL A 9 6.35 11.22 -7.02
CA VAL A 9 5.68 9.94 -7.29
C VAL A 9 4.18 10.08 -7.08
N SER A 10 3.43 9.84 -8.14
CA SER A 10 1.96 9.80 -8.13
C SER A 10 1.44 8.37 -8.39
N LYS A 11 0.11 8.18 -8.47
CA LYS A 11 -0.49 6.85 -8.68
C LYS A 11 -0.12 6.23 -10.03
N ALA A 12 -0.40 6.94 -11.12
CA ALA A 12 -0.30 6.42 -12.49
C ALA A 12 1.01 6.80 -13.18
N SER A 13 1.50 8.01 -12.91
CA SER A 13 2.72 8.57 -13.47
C SER A 13 3.53 9.25 -12.36
N SER A 14 4.79 9.54 -12.65
CA SER A 14 5.69 10.31 -11.80
C SER A 14 6.36 11.40 -12.63
N GLU A 15 6.63 12.55 -12.02
CA GLU A 15 7.41 13.62 -12.66
C GLU A 15 8.88 13.47 -12.26
N VAL A 16 9.76 13.48 -13.26
CA VAL A 16 11.21 13.40 -13.08
C VAL A 16 11.83 14.75 -13.43
N ALA A 17 12.68 15.26 -12.55
CA ALA A 17 13.51 16.43 -12.77
C ALA A 17 14.98 16.05 -12.66
N ILE A 18 15.76 16.37 -13.68
CA ILE A 18 17.20 16.09 -13.74
C ILE A 18 17.96 17.41 -13.63
N LEU A 19 18.71 17.53 -12.54
CA LEU A 19 19.54 18.69 -12.27
C LEU A 19 21.01 18.30 -12.32
N VAL A 20 21.81 19.15 -12.97
CA VAL A 20 23.25 19.01 -13.10
C VAL A 20 23.89 20.23 -12.48
N ASN A 21 24.76 20.03 -11.49
CA ASN A 21 25.40 21.12 -10.74
C ASN A 21 24.41 22.18 -10.21
N GLY A 22 23.19 21.77 -9.86
CA GLY A 22 22.13 22.65 -9.34
C GLY A 22 21.25 23.31 -10.39
N GLU A 23 21.55 23.17 -11.69
CA GLU A 23 20.70 23.69 -12.77
C GLU A 23 19.87 22.58 -13.40
N LYS A 24 18.59 22.86 -13.66
CA LYS A 24 17.70 21.93 -14.35
C LYS A 24 18.07 21.82 -15.82
N ILE A 25 18.47 20.62 -16.24
CA ILE A 25 18.83 20.32 -17.63
C ILE A 25 17.68 19.64 -18.37
N HIS A 26 16.94 18.78 -17.66
CA HIS A 26 15.85 18.02 -18.25
C HIS A 26 14.75 17.69 -17.25
N GLY A 27 13.58 17.34 -17.75
CA GLY A 27 12.50 16.80 -16.94
C GLY A 27 11.37 16.26 -17.80
N TYR A 28 10.70 15.22 -17.32
CA TYR A 28 9.67 14.51 -18.05
C TYR A 28 8.72 13.77 -17.12
N THR A 29 7.52 13.52 -17.63
CA THR A 29 6.56 12.63 -17.01
C THR A 29 6.88 11.18 -17.42
N MET A 30 7.00 10.28 -16.46
CA MET A 30 7.12 8.84 -16.69
C MET A 30 5.89 8.09 -16.19
N LEU A 31 5.49 7.03 -16.86
CA LEU A 31 4.49 6.10 -16.34
C LEU A 31 5.08 5.23 -15.23
N ASN A 32 4.27 4.82 -14.26
CA ASN A 32 4.69 3.93 -13.18
C ASN A 32 4.54 2.46 -13.58
N ASP A 33 5.15 2.13 -14.72
CA ASP A 33 5.19 0.81 -15.34
C ASP A 33 6.60 0.49 -15.85
N ALA A 34 6.76 -0.69 -16.45
CA ALA A 34 8.05 -1.14 -16.98
C ALA A 34 8.61 -0.21 -18.07
N ILE A 35 7.77 0.46 -18.87
CA ILE A 35 8.22 1.33 -19.96
C ILE A 35 8.80 2.61 -19.38
N GLY A 36 8.07 3.25 -18.45
CA GLY A 36 8.53 4.46 -17.77
C GLY A 36 9.79 4.23 -16.93
N PHE A 37 9.86 3.10 -16.23
CA PHE A 37 11.06 2.74 -15.46
C PHE A 37 12.26 2.40 -16.34
N ASN A 38 12.07 1.74 -17.48
CA ASN A 38 13.18 1.54 -18.43
C ASN A 38 13.69 2.86 -19.02
N ARG A 39 12.82 3.84 -19.24
CA ARG A 39 13.25 5.19 -19.63
C ARG A 39 14.13 5.82 -18.55
N LEU A 40 13.70 5.77 -17.28
CA LEU A 40 14.50 6.24 -16.14
C LEU A 40 15.85 5.50 -16.06
N LEU A 41 15.86 4.18 -16.26
CA LEU A 41 17.08 3.37 -16.24
C LEU A 41 18.10 3.86 -17.27
N ASN A 42 17.63 4.16 -18.48
CA ASN A 42 18.49 4.63 -19.56
C ASN A 42 19.14 5.96 -19.18
N ASP A 43 18.37 6.90 -18.62
CA ASP A 43 18.90 8.19 -18.16
C ASP A 43 19.91 8.01 -17.02
N LEU A 44 19.61 7.16 -16.03
CA LEU A 44 20.51 6.85 -14.92
C LEU A 44 21.84 6.25 -15.38
N LYS A 45 21.85 5.41 -16.43
CA LYS A 45 23.06 4.81 -17.00
C LYS A 45 23.96 5.82 -17.70
N THR A 46 23.41 6.95 -18.18
CA THR A 46 24.22 7.99 -18.84
C THR A 46 25.03 8.83 -17.87
N VAL A 47 24.77 8.70 -16.56
CA VAL A 47 25.34 9.55 -15.52
C VAL A 47 26.19 8.73 -14.56
N HIS A 48 27.38 9.23 -14.24
CA HIS A 48 28.22 8.63 -13.21
C HIS A 48 27.74 9.02 -11.80
N ASN A 49 27.44 8.02 -10.96
CA ASN A 49 27.01 8.18 -9.56
C ASN A 49 25.80 9.13 -9.40
N PRO A 50 24.63 8.79 -9.98
CA PRO A 50 23.43 9.62 -9.87
C PRO A 50 22.90 9.61 -8.43
N GLU A 51 22.47 10.78 -7.94
CA GLU A 51 21.74 10.90 -6.69
C GLU A 51 20.24 10.92 -6.99
N ILE A 52 19.46 10.06 -6.33
CA ILE A 52 18.02 9.92 -6.59
C ILE A 52 17.27 10.31 -5.33
N ILE A 53 16.31 11.23 -5.43
CA ILE A 53 15.49 11.68 -4.30
C ILE A 53 14.01 11.68 -4.66
N PHE A 54 13.18 11.16 -3.76
CA PHE A 54 11.72 11.17 -3.91
C PHE A 54 11.01 11.23 -2.56
N GLU A 55 9.75 11.71 -2.57
CA GLU A 55 8.86 11.69 -1.41
C GLU A 55 8.08 10.37 -1.34
N ALA A 56 7.88 9.83 -0.13
CA ALA A 56 7.13 8.59 0.05
C ALA A 56 5.60 8.79 -0.10
N THR A 57 5.08 8.64 -1.32
CA THR A 57 3.63 8.68 -1.57
C THR A 57 2.95 7.32 -1.35
N GLY A 58 2.76 6.93 -0.09
CA GLY A 58 2.06 5.70 0.29
C GLY A 58 2.56 4.46 -0.46
N VAL A 59 1.64 3.63 -0.95
CA VAL A 59 1.97 2.40 -1.70
C VAL A 59 2.62 2.65 -3.06
N TYR A 60 2.50 3.85 -3.63
CA TYR A 60 2.97 4.11 -5.00
C TYR A 60 4.49 4.20 -5.08
N SER A 61 5.11 4.80 -4.06
CA SER A 61 6.59 4.87 -3.93
C SER A 61 7.27 3.50 -3.84
N ARG A 62 6.53 2.44 -3.45
CA ARG A 62 7.08 1.08 -3.31
C ARG A 62 7.61 0.52 -4.63
N ARG A 63 6.95 0.83 -5.76
CA ARG A 63 7.35 0.30 -7.07
C ARG A 63 8.66 0.92 -7.54
N LEU A 64 8.78 2.25 -7.44
CA LEU A 64 10.01 2.96 -7.75
C LEU A 64 11.15 2.48 -6.84
N ARG A 65 10.88 2.34 -5.55
CA ARG A 65 11.84 1.84 -4.57
C ARG A 65 12.38 0.45 -4.94
N ALA A 66 11.48 -0.51 -5.18
CA ALA A 66 11.85 -1.87 -5.55
C ALA A 66 12.67 -1.91 -6.85
N PHE A 67 12.27 -1.10 -7.83
CA PHE A 67 13.03 -0.94 -9.08
C PHE A 67 14.45 -0.41 -8.83
N LEU A 68 14.63 0.64 -8.02
CA LEU A 68 15.95 1.18 -7.72
C LEU A 68 16.83 0.18 -6.95
N GLU A 69 16.24 -0.57 -6.00
CA GLU A 69 16.92 -1.63 -5.26
C GLU A 69 17.37 -2.78 -6.18
N GLU A 70 16.51 -3.22 -7.11
CA GLU A 70 16.80 -4.29 -8.08
C GLU A 70 17.98 -3.94 -8.99
N TYR A 71 18.09 -2.68 -9.43
CA TYR A 71 19.19 -2.21 -10.27
C TYR A 71 20.39 -1.65 -9.49
N GLY A 72 20.38 -1.75 -8.15
CA GLY A 72 21.51 -1.36 -7.30
C GLY A 72 21.74 0.15 -7.17
N TYR A 73 20.71 0.97 -7.40
CA TYR A 73 20.81 2.42 -7.24
C TYR A 73 20.46 2.84 -5.81
N ALA A 74 21.39 3.58 -5.20
CA ALA A 74 21.14 4.25 -3.93
C ALA A 74 20.15 5.42 -4.12
N TYR A 75 19.25 5.62 -3.17
CA TYR A 75 18.22 6.66 -3.22
C TYR A 75 18.00 7.28 -1.84
N THR A 76 17.46 8.50 -1.83
CA THR A 76 16.99 9.19 -0.63
C THR A 76 15.47 9.30 -0.70
N GLN A 77 14.80 8.59 0.18
CA GLN A 77 13.34 8.63 0.35
C GLN A 77 13.00 9.56 1.53
N LEU A 78 12.24 10.63 1.26
CA LEU A 78 11.75 11.55 2.28
C LEU A 78 10.39 11.13 2.83
N ASN A 79 10.16 11.34 4.12
CA ASN A 79 8.83 11.26 4.71
C ASN A 79 7.97 12.45 4.24
N PRO A 80 6.69 12.26 3.84
CA PRO A 80 5.82 13.36 3.41
C PRO A 80 5.75 14.53 4.39
N LEU A 81 5.80 14.26 5.69
CA LEU A 81 5.81 15.30 6.71
C LEU A 81 7.11 16.12 6.71
N GLU A 82 8.24 15.48 6.44
CA GLU A 82 9.55 16.14 6.34
C GLU A 82 9.66 16.94 5.05
N ALA A 83 9.25 16.34 3.93
CA ALA A 83 9.20 17.00 2.63
C ALA A 83 8.34 18.27 2.71
N LYS A 84 7.13 18.18 3.26
CA LYS A 84 6.25 19.34 3.42
C LYS A 84 6.85 20.44 4.29
N LYS A 85 7.41 20.10 5.46
CA LYS A 85 8.02 21.10 6.37
C LYS A 85 9.23 21.80 5.76
N GLN A 86 10.01 21.10 4.95
CA GLN A 86 11.26 21.62 4.38
C GLN A 86 11.05 22.32 3.02
N LEU A 87 9.98 22.00 2.30
CA LEU A 87 9.65 22.54 0.97
C LEU A 87 8.52 23.57 1.01
N ASP A 88 8.01 23.91 2.20
CA ASP A 88 7.01 24.97 2.42
C ASP A 88 7.62 26.36 2.19
N SER A 89 7.75 26.73 0.92
CA SER A 89 7.99 28.10 0.46
C SER A 89 6.66 28.76 0.09
N LEU A 90 6.46 30.01 0.52
CA LEU A 90 5.28 30.84 0.29
C LEU A 90 4.69 30.70 -1.14
N ARG A 91 3.44 30.22 -1.21
CA ARG A 91 2.43 30.36 -2.28
C ARG A 91 2.93 30.47 -3.73
N VAL A 92 3.85 29.59 -4.14
CA VAL A 92 4.09 29.31 -5.57
C VAL A 92 3.03 28.31 -6.04
N ARG A 93 2.55 28.44 -7.29
CA ARG A 93 1.63 27.48 -7.91
C ARG A 93 2.22 26.07 -7.84
N LYS A 94 1.65 25.21 -7.01
CA LYS A 94 2.09 23.82 -6.80
C LYS A 94 1.76 22.99 -8.04
N THR A 95 2.77 22.37 -8.65
CA THR A 95 2.61 21.37 -9.71
C THR A 95 3.61 20.25 -9.47
N ASP A 96 3.24 19.02 -9.84
CA ASP A 96 4.07 17.82 -9.66
C ASP A 96 5.48 18.00 -10.27
N LYS A 97 5.58 18.75 -11.39
CA LYS A 97 6.86 19.11 -12.03
C LYS A 97 7.74 20.01 -11.17
N ILE A 98 7.13 21.01 -10.53
CA ILE A 98 7.83 21.93 -9.61
C ILE A 98 8.23 21.16 -8.34
N ASP A 99 7.41 20.24 -7.87
CA ASP A 99 7.70 19.45 -6.68
C ASP A 99 8.87 18.48 -6.91
N ALA A 100 8.94 17.80 -8.06
CA ALA A 100 10.09 17.00 -8.47
C ALA A 100 11.39 17.83 -8.53
N GLU A 101 11.30 19.04 -9.09
CA GLU A 101 12.44 19.96 -9.18
C GLU A 101 12.88 20.48 -7.80
N LYS A 102 11.95 20.80 -6.92
CA LYS A 102 12.23 21.19 -5.53
C LYS A 102 12.91 20.08 -4.75
N LEU A 103 12.48 18.82 -4.94
CA LEU A 103 13.13 17.67 -4.34
C LEU A 103 14.60 17.59 -4.77
N ALA A 104 14.88 17.69 -6.07
CA ALA A 104 16.24 17.66 -6.61
C ALA A 104 17.12 18.81 -6.06
N HIS A 105 16.61 20.05 -6.08
CA HIS A 105 17.32 21.21 -5.51
C HIS A 105 17.60 21.02 -4.02
N SER A 106 16.64 20.51 -3.26
CA SER A 106 16.82 20.28 -1.83
C SER A 106 17.95 19.29 -1.54
N GLN A 107 18.11 18.26 -2.38
CA GLN A 107 19.20 17.30 -2.26
C GLN A 107 20.55 17.93 -2.60
N PHE A 108 20.60 18.83 -3.59
CA PHE A 108 21.82 19.61 -3.86
C PHE A 108 22.24 20.43 -2.63
N ILE A 109 21.31 21.11 -1.98
CA ILE A 109 21.57 22.00 -0.84
C ILE A 109 21.91 21.21 0.43
N LEU A 110 21.10 20.20 0.75
CA LEU A 110 21.18 19.51 2.04
C LEU A 110 22.07 18.26 2.02
N ASN A 111 22.44 17.79 0.82
CA ASN A 111 23.36 16.66 0.61
C ASN A 111 23.05 15.45 1.51
N ARG A 112 21.79 15.01 1.48
CA ARG A 112 21.32 13.96 2.39
C ARG A 112 21.95 12.63 2.02
N LYS A 113 22.17 11.80 3.03
CA LYS A 113 22.63 10.43 2.82
C LYS A 113 21.53 9.59 2.16
N PRO A 114 21.90 8.55 1.40
CA PRO A 114 20.95 7.56 0.93
C PRO A 114 20.18 6.93 2.10
N THR A 115 18.92 6.63 1.85
CA THR A 115 18.06 5.89 2.77
C THR A 115 18.61 4.49 2.97
N TYR A 116 18.62 4.04 4.23
CA TYR A 116 19.01 2.68 4.56
C TYR A 116 18.01 1.69 3.96
N ALA A 117 18.48 0.86 3.04
CA ALA A 117 17.72 -0.28 2.53
C ALA A 117 17.81 -1.43 3.54
N GLN A 118 16.69 -1.74 4.17
CA GLN A 118 16.60 -2.90 5.06
C GLN A 118 16.64 -4.20 4.24
N GLU A 119 17.26 -5.26 4.77
CA GLU A 119 17.28 -6.55 4.08
C GLU A 119 15.88 -7.04 3.74
N GLU A 120 15.75 -7.64 2.56
CA GLU A 120 14.49 -8.07 1.96
C GLU A 120 13.68 -8.99 2.91
N VAL A 121 14.36 -9.90 3.62
CA VAL A 121 13.74 -10.82 4.58
C VAL A 121 12.96 -10.07 5.66
N TYR A 122 13.53 -9.00 6.22
CA TYR A 122 12.85 -8.22 7.25
C TYR A 122 11.75 -7.33 6.68
N GLN A 123 11.88 -6.88 5.43
CA GLN A 123 10.79 -6.18 4.74
C GLN A 123 9.58 -7.10 4.54
N HIS A 124 9.81 -8.33 4.06
CA HIS A 124 8.77 -9.34 3.86
C HIS A 124 8.10 -9.76 5.17
N LEU A 125 8.88 -10.00 6.24
CA LEU A 125 8.32 -10.34 7.54
C LEU A 125 7.40 -9.24 8.08
N ARG A 126 7.80 -7.96 7.95
CA ARG A 126 6.98 -6.82 8.36
C ARG A 126 5.68 -6.76 7.56
N ASP A 127 5.75 -6.97 6.25
CA ASP A 127 4.57 -6.94 5.38
C ASP A 127 3.59 -8.09 5.68
N LEU A 128 4.10 -9.32 5.87
CA LEU A 128 3.30 -10.48 6.26
C LEU A 128 2.65 -10.29 7.64
N SER A 129 3.40 -9.75 8.61
CA SER A 129 2.87 -9.46 9.95
C SER A 129 1.72 -8.46 9.91
N ARG A 130 1.85 -7.40 9.10
CA ARG A 130 0.78 -6.41 8.89
C ARG A 130 -0.42 -7.02 8.18
N PHE A 131 -0.18 -7.84 7.17
CA PHE A 131 -1.25 -8.53 6.45
C PHE A 131 -2.05 -9.45 7.37
N TYR A 132 -1.37 -10.21 8.22
CA TYR A 132 -2.01 -11.05 9.24
C TYR A 132 -2.88 -10.25 10.21
N GLN A 133 -2.38 -9.11 10.69
CA GLN A 133 -3.14 -8.20 11.57
C GLN A 133 -4.41 -7.68 10.86
N ASN A 134 -4.29 -7.21 9.61
CA ASN A 134 -5.44 -6.75 8.82
C ASN A 134 -6.49 -7.85 8.65
N LEU A 135 -6.07 -9.08 8.30
CA LEU A 135 -6.99 -10.21 8.17
C LEU A 135 -7.70 -10.53 9.48
N THR A 136 -6.98 -10.46 10.60
CA THR A 136 -7.55 -10.69 11.93
C THR A 136 -8.62 -9.66 12.26
N GLU A 137 -8.34 -8.37 12.00
CA GLU A 137 -9.30 -7.28 12.19
C GLU A 137 -10.54 -7.45 11.28
N ASP A 138 -10.33 -7.85 10.03
CA ASP A 138 -11.41 -8.07 9.06
C ASP A 138 -12.31 -9.24 9.49
N ILE A 139 -11.73 -10.34 9.98
CA ILE A 139 -12.50 -11.47 10.55
C ILE A 139 -13.34 -11.01 11.73
N VAL A 140 -12.77 -10.24 12.66
CA VAL A 140 -13.51 -9.70 13.82
C VAL A 140 -14.64 -8.79 13.35
N ARG A 141 -14.38 -7.90 12.39
CA ARG A 141 -15.39 -6.98 11.84
C ARG A 141 -16.52 -7.72 11.15
N ALA A 142 -16.21 -8.75 10.36
CA ALA A 142 -17.20 -9.59 9.70
C ALA A 142 -18.07 -10.37 10.71
N LYS A 143 -17.46 -10.97 11.74
CA LYS A 143 -18.17 -11.65 12.82
C LYS A 143 -19.12 -10.72 13.57
N ASN A 144 -18.67 -9.53 13.93
CA ASN A 144 -19.50 -8.54 14.61
C ASN A 144 -20.67 -8.07 13.74
N ARG A 145 -20.46 -7.94 12.42
CA ARG A 145 -21.53 -7.60 11.48
C ARG A 145 -22.56 -8.72 11.38
N LEU A 146 -22.13 -9.98 11.32
CA LEU A 146 -23.04 -11.12 11.31
C LEU A 146 -23.84 -11.19 12.61
N HIS A 147 -23.17 -11.13 13.76
CA HIS A 147 -23.80 -11.12 15.08
C HIS A 147 -24.94 -10.10 15.14
N LYS A 148 -24.68 -8.85 14.72
CA LYS A 148 -25.70 -7.79 14.67
C LYS A 148 -26.92 -8.16 13.81
N VAL A 149 -26.73 -8.84 12.69
CA VAL A 149 -27.84 -9.26 11.82
C VAL A 149 -28.62 -10.41 12.46
N LEU A 150 -27.93 -11.41 13.00
CA LEU A 150 -28.56 -12.56 13.66
C LEU A 150 -29.39 -12.15 14.87
N GLN A 151 -28.93 -11.15 15.64
CA GLN A 151 -29.71 -10.61 16.76
C GLN A 151 -31.09 -10.05 16.35
N VAL A 152 -31.26 -9.68 15.08
CA VAL A 152 -32.55 -9.20 14.53
C VAL A 152 -33.35 -10.33 13.89
N THR A 153 -32.68 -11.25 13.18
CA THR A 153 -33.36 -12.26 12.34
C THR A 153 -33.60 -13.59 13.06
N PHE A 154 -32.62 -14.04 13.85
CA PHE A 154 -32.65 -15.34 14.50
C PHE A 154 -31.65 -15.44 15.68
N PRO A 155 -31.88 -14.71 16.79
CA PRO A 155 -30.94 -14.62 17.91
C PRO A 155 -30.68 -15.97 18.60
N GLU A 156 -31.65 -16.89 18.57
CA GLU A 156 -31.53 -18.22 19.19
C GLU A 156 -30.44 -19.08 18.56
N LEU A 157 -30.12 -18.84 17.27
CA LEU A 157 -29.10 -19.58 16.52
C LEU A 157 -27.72 -19.54 17.20
N GLU A 158 -27.37 -18.40 17.80
CA GLU A 158 -26.09 -18.22 18.50
C GLU A 158 -26.00 -18.98 19.83
N ASN A 159 -27.14 -19.46 20.35
CA ASN A 159 -27.23 -20.22 21.59
C ASN A 159 -27.45 -21.73 21.37
N LEU A 160 -27.61 -22.19 20.13
CA LEU A 160 -27.84 -23.60 19.81
C LEU A 160 -26.62 -24.49 20.09
N LEU A 161 -25.42 -23.93 19.90
CA LEU A 161 -24.16 -24.60 20.17
C LEU A 161 -23.46 -23.94 21.36
N SER A 162 -22.60 -24.70 22.05
CA SER A 162 -21.86 -24.19 23.22
C SER A 162 -20.99 -22.98 22.89
N THR A 163 -20.55 -22.85 21.64
CA THR A 163 -19.81 -21.69 21.13
C THR A 163 -20.22 -21.33 19.69
N PRO A 164 -20.32 -20.04 19.32
CA PRO A 164 -20.62 -19.58 17.96
C PRO A 164 -19.36 -19.63 17.06
N THR A 165 -18.73 -20.81 17.04
CA THR A 165 -17.45 -21.08 16.36
C THR A 165 -17.45 -22.52 15.84
N GLY A 166 -16.53 -22.81 14.91
CA GLY A 166 -16.40 -24.13 14.31
C GLY A 166 -17.23 -24.31 13.04
N GLU A 167 -16.90 -25.34 12.28
CA GLU A 167 -17.50 -25.62 10.95
C GLU A 167 -19.02 -25.82 11.03
N GLN A 168 -19.47 -26.59 12.01
CA GLN A 168 -20.89 -26.87 12.20
C GLN A 168 -21.72 -25.60 12.48
N TYR A 169 -21.21 -24.67 13.28
CA TYR A 169 -21.87 -23.38 13.50
C TYR A 169 -22.06 -22.61 12.19
N TRP A 170 -21.00 -22.53 11.38
CA TRP A 170 -21.06 -21.83 10.10
C TRP A 170 -22.01 -22.50 9.11
N ASN A 171 -22.03 -23.83 9.07
CA ASN A 171 -22.95 -24.58 8.21
C ASN A 171 -24.40 -24.35 8.61
N LEU A 172 -24.71 -24.29 9.92
CA LEU A 172 -26.04 -23.93 10.41
C LEU A 172 -26.43 -22.49 10.05
N VAL A 173 -25.51 -21.53 10.20
CA VAL A 173 -25.75 -20.12 9.82
C VAL A 173 -26.00 -19.98 8.32
N MET A 174 -25.29 -20.73 7.49
CA MET A 174 -25.50 -20.72 6.04
C MET A 174 -26.83 -21.38 5.64
N ALA A 175 -27.20 -22.48 6.30
CA ALA A 175 -28.45 -23.20 6.03
C ALA A 175 -29.69 -22.45 6.55
N PHE A 176 -29.58 -21.77 7.70
CA PHE A 176 -30.70 -21.18 8.43
C PHE A 176 -30.42 -19.72 8.87
N PRO A 177 -30.24 -18.78 7.93
CA PRO A 177 -29.93 -17.39 8.26
C PRO A 177 -31.09 -16.62 8.93
N CYS A 178 -32.33 -17.10 8.79
CA CYS A 178 -33.49 -16.60 9.52
C CYS A 178 -34.43 -17.74 9.94
N LYS A 179 -35.25 -17.47 10.98
CA LYS A 179 -36.14 -18.47 11.57
C LYS A 179 -37.13 -19.09 10.59
N GLU A 180 -37.54 -18.35 9.56
CA GLU A 180 -38.48 -18.82 8.55
C GLU A 180 -37.95 -20.04 7.77
N PHE A 181 -36.64 -20.13 7.55
CA PHE A 181 -36.03 -21.30 6.89
C PHE A 181 -36.16 -22.58 7.71
N VAL A 182 -36.19 -22.47 9.03
CA VAL A 182 -36.43 -23.61 9.93
C VAL A 182 -37.91 -23.98 9.93
N LEU A 183 -38.79 -22.97 10.03
CA LEU A 183 -40.25 -23.18 10.11
C LEU A 183 -40.85 -23.81 8.84
N ASN A 184 -40.22 -23.63 7.68
CA ASN A 184 -40.67 -24.18 6.41
C ASN A 184 -40.27 -25.65 6.18
N LEU A 185 -39.52 -26.26 7.09
CA LEU A 185 -39.00 -27.62 6.95
C LEU A 185 -39.68 -28.60 7.90
N SER A 186 -39.85 -29.84 7.43
CA SER A 186 -40.23 -30.94 8.31
C SER A 186 -39.06 -31.36 9.21
N GLN A 187 -39.36 -32.02 10.33
CA GLN A 187 -38.35 -32.51 11.27
C GLN A 187 -37.32 -33.45 10.58
N ASN A 188 -37.77 -34.28 9.63
CA ASN A 188 -36.90 -35.20 8.90
C ASN A 188 -35.93 -34.47 7.97
N GLU A 189 -36.36 -33.38 7.33
CA GLU A 189 -35.52 -32.56 6.47
C GLU A 189 -34.50 -31.77 7.30
N LEU A 190 -34.94 -31.19 8.42
CA LEU A 190 -34.07 -30.48 9.35
C LEU A 190 -32.96 -31.39 9.89
N CYS A 191 -33.30 -32.60 10.34
CA CYS A 191 -32.29 -33.56 10.82
C CYS A 191 -31.29 -33.98 9.73
N LYS A 192 -31.71 -34.07 8.46
CA LYS A 192 -30.79 -34.39 7.35
C LYS A 192 -29.80 -33.26 7.12
N ILE A 193 -30.28 -32.00 7.09
CA ILE A 193 -29.41 -30.83 6.87
C ILE A 193 -28.42 -30.69 8.03
N ILE A 194 -28.87 -30.78 9.27
CA ILE A 194 -28.00 -30.68 10.46
C ILE A 194 -26.94 -31.78 10.48
N ARG A 195 -27.26 -33.00 10.04
CA ARG A 195 -26.26 -34.11 9.98
C ARG A 195 -25.23 -33.96 8.86
N GLN A 196 -25.54 -33.16 7.84
CA GLN A 196 -24.64 -32.84 6.73
C GLN A 196 -23.83 -31.56 6.98
N SER A 197 -24.17 -30.85 8.07
CA SER A 197 -23.56 -29.60 8.54
C SER A 197 -22.51 -29.87 9.60
#